data_AF-Q13RE4-F1
#
_entry.id   AF-Q13RE4-F1
#
_cell.length_a   1.000
_cell.length_b   1.000
_cell.length_c   1.000
_cell.angle_alpha   90.00
_cell.angle_beta   90.00
_cell.angle_gamma   90.00
#
_symmetry.space_group_name_H-M   'P 1'
#
loop_
_entity.id
_entity.type
_entity.pdbx_description
1 polymer ?
#
loop_
_entity_poly.entity_id
_entity_poly.type
_entity_poly.pdbx_seq_one_letter_code
_entity_poly.pdbx_strand_id
1 'polypeptide(L)'
;MQDAAASAHHASLSAMVKAVVAAFVKAKTQNLDESRALYAVALELDSRSYVREVEARNRAALEAMLKTASDADFDDVPMTTFMFMGAMVGPIRLLLEAKSPQSMIRKFRVQLESLCLGYLEREAYPKRSTD
;
A
#
# COMPACT_ATOMS: atom_id res chain seq x y z
N MET A 1 -6.78 -0.57 5.15
CA MET A 1 -6.33 -0.76 3.74
C MET A 1 -7.45 -1.38 2.92
N GLN A 2 -8.09 -2.46 3.39
CA GLN A 2 -9.27 -3.07 2.76
C GLN A 2 -10.36 -2.05 2.37
N ASP A 3 -10.77 -1.17 3.29
CA ASP A 3 -11.81 -0.17 3.01
C ASP A 3 -11.39 0.82 1.91
N ALA A 4 -10.12 1.24 1.93
CA ALA A 4 -9.57 2.13 0.91
C ALA A 4 -9.52 1.44 -0.46
N ALA A 5 -9.14 0.16 -0.50
CA ALA A 5 -9.16 -0.63 -1.72
C ALA A 5 -10.59 -0.75 -2.27
N ALA A 6 -11.55 -1.15 -1.42
CA ALA A 6 -12.96 -1.26 -1.80
C ALA A 6 -13.54 0.06 -2.32
N SER A 7 -13.22 1.19 -1.68
CA SER A 7 -13.69 2.52 -2.11
C SER A 7 -13.13 2.98 -3.45
N ALA A 8 -12.02 2.37 -3.91
CA ALA A 8 -11.33 2.76 -5.13
C ALA A 8 -11.59 1.81 -6.30
N HIS A 9 -12.50 0.84 -6.16
CA HIS A 9 -12.93 0.00 -7.28
C HIS A 9 -13.41 0.87 -8.45
N HIS A 10 -13.12 0.44 -9.67
CA HIS A 10 -13.49 1.14 -10.91
C HIS A 10 -12.85 2.55 -11.09
N ALA A 11 -11.95 2.96 -10.19
CA ALA A 11 -11.18 4.18 -10.36
C ALA A 11 -9.99 3.97 -11.31
N SER A 12 -9.34 5.06 -11.70
CA SER A 12 -8.06 5.00 -12.40
C SER A 12 -6.97 4.41 -11.51
N LEU A 13 -5.95 3.81 -12.12
CA LEU A 13 -4.82 3.22 -11.41
C LEU A 13 -4.16 4.24 -10.46
N SER A 14 -4.00 5.49 -10.91
CA SER A 14 -3.48 6.59 -10.10
C SER A 14 -4.34 6.88 -8.86
N ALA A 15 -5.67 6.88 -9.00
CA ALA A 15 -6.58 7.11 -7.88
C ALA A 15 -6.56 5.94 -6.88
N MET A 16 -6.50 4.70 -7.37
CA MET A 16 -6.33 3.49 -6.54
C MET A 16 -5.07 3.55 -5.69
N VAL A 17 -3.91 3.86 -6.31
CA VAL A 17 -2.63 3.97 -5.60
C VAL A 17 -2.69 5.04 -4.54
N LYS A 18 -3.22 6.22 -4.86
CA LYS A 18 -3.35 7.33 -3.92
C LYS A 18 -4.18 6.95 -2.70
N ALA A 19 -5.33 6.29 -2.90
CA ALA A 19 -6.20 5.86 -1.80
C ALA A 19 -5.51 4.83 -0.88
N VAL A 20 -4.90 3.80 -1.48
CA VAL A 20 -4.24 2.72 -0.74
C VAL A 20 -3.01 3.21 0.00
N VAL A 21 -2.13 3.97 -0.65
CA VAL A 21 -0.91 4.48 -0.02
C VAL A 21 -1.26 5.44 1.11
N ALA A 22 -2.25 6.32 0.95
CA ALA A 22 -2.69 7.20 2.02
C ALA A 22 -3.22 6.42 3.23
N ALA A 23 -4.05 5.40 3.01
CA ALA A 23 -4.57 4.56 4.09
C ALA A 23 -3.48 3.73 4.76
N PHE A 24 -2.54 3.19 4.00
CA PHE A 24 -1.40 2.42 4.50
C PHE A 24 -0.49 3.27 5.38
N VAL A 25 -0.05 4.43 4.87
CA VAL A 25 0.82 5.35 5.62
C VAL A 25 0.12 5.79 6.89
N LYS A 26 -1.15 6.24 6.80
CA LYS A 26 -1.93 6.63 7.98
C LYS A 26 -1.95 5.51 9.03
N ALA A 27 -2.30 4.28 8.65
CA ALA A 27 -2.36 3.16 9.58
C ALA A 27 -1.00 2.84 10.25
N LYS A 28 0.12 3.02 9.53
CA LYS A 28 1.46 2.76 10.05
C LYS A 28 2.04 3.92 10.86
N THR A 29 1.56 5.14 10.67
CA THR A 29 2.05 6.33 11.36
C THR A 29 1.12 6.83 12.46
N GLN A 30 -0.11 6.34 12.56
CA GLN A 30 -1.13 6.83 13.52
C GLN A 30 -0.67 6.76 14.98
N ASN A 31 0.18 5.80 15.35
CA ASN A 31 0.66 5.62 16.73
C ASN A 31 2.06 6.20 16.96
N LEU A 32 2.69 6.81 15.94
CA LEU A 32 3.99 7.49 16.10
C LEU A 32 3.89 8.70 17.03
N ASP A 33 2.72 9.32 17.10
CA ASP A 33 2.43 10.42 18.03
C ASP A 33 2.27 9.91 19.47
N GLU A 34 1.80 8.67 19.68
CA GLU A 34 1.45 8.14 20.99
C GLU A 34 2.54 7.28 21.65
N SER A 35 3.48 6.66 20.92
CA SER A 35 4.55 5.92 21.59
C SER A 35 5.80 5.62 20.76
N ARG A 36 6.84 6.46 20.93
CA ARG A 36 8.20 6.18 20.48
C ARG A 36 8.87 5.02 21.24
N ALA A 37 8.38 4.69 22.44
CA ALA A 37 8.97 3.68 23.32
C ALA A 37 8.38 2.27 23.11
N LEU A 38 7.08 2.17 22.81
CA LEU A 38 6.42 0.88 22.58
C LEU A 38 6.73 0.28 21.22
N TYR A 39 7.07 1.10 20.21
CA TYR A 39 7.40 0.58 18.88
C TYR A 39 8.62 -0.35 18.89
N ALA A 40 9.62 -0.07 19.74
CA ALA A 40 10.79 -0.93 19.93
C ALA A 40 10.44 -2.29 20.56
N VAL A 41 9.43 -2.33 21.45
CA VAL A 41 8.96 -3.54 22.15
C VAL A 41 7.97 -4.33 21.28
N ALA A 42 7.16 -3.66 20.47
CA ALA A 42 6.18 -4.29 19.59
C ALA A 42 6.84 -5.07 18.43
N LEU A 43 8.07 -4.73 18.04
CA LEU A 43 8.88 -5.49 17.08
C LEU A 43 9.21 -6.92 17.56
N GLU A 44 9.18 -7.18 18.87
CA GLU A 44 9.49 -8.50 19.45
C GLU A 44 8.25 -9.40 19.64
N LEU A 45 7.05 -8.82 19.71
CA LEU A 45 5.80 -9.52 20.09
C LEU A 45 4.98 -10.05 18.91
N ASP A 46 5.56 -10.12 17.71
CA ASP A 46 4.81 -10.41 16.49
C ASP A 46 4.17 -11.81 16.50
N SER A 47 2.84 -11.82 16.68
CA SER A 47 1.98 -12.99 16.59
C SER A 47 1.82 -13.39 15.11
N ARG A 48 2.77 -14.22 14.66
CA ARG A 48 2.96 -14.63 13.25
C ARG A 48 1.73 -15.21 12.54
N SER A 49 0.65 -15.58 13.22
CA SER A 49 -0.59 -16.11 12.60
C SER A 49 -1.58 -14.99 12.25
N TYR A 50 -1.86 -14.08 13.19
CA TYR A 50 -2.81 -12.98 12.97
C TYR A 50 -2.33 -12.03 11.86
N VAL A 51 -1.03 -11.72 11.84
CA VAL A 51 -0.44 -10.87 10.80
C VAL A 51 -0.57 -11.50 9.41
N ARG A 52 -0.37 -12.82 9.27
CA ARG A 52 -0.55 -13.51 7.98
C ARG A 52 -1.98 -13.46 7.48
N GLU A 53 -2.96 -13.63 8.37
CA GLU A 53 -4.37 -13.52 7.98
C GLU A 53 -4.72 -12.10 7.51
N VAL A 54 -4.26 -11.08 8.22
CA VAL A 54 -4.47 -9.68 7.84
C VAL A 54 -3.77 -9.35 6.53
N GLU A 55 -2.55 -9.84 6.32
CA GLU A 55 -1.83 -9.69 5.04
C GLU A 55 -2.56 -10.37 3.89
N ALA A 56 -3.09 -11.58 4.09
CA ALA A 56 -3.89 -12.29 3.08
C ALA A 56 -5.17 -11.53 2.72
N ARG A 57 -5.89 -10.99 3.71
CA ARG A 57 -7.09 -10.16 3.49
C ARG A 57 -6.77 -8.87 2.74
N ASN A 58 -5.66 -8.21 3.08
CA ASN A 58 -5.21 -7.02 2.37
C ASN A 58 -4.84 -7.34 0.92
N ARG A 59 -4.09 -8.42 0.68
CA ARG A 59 -3.73 -8.88 -0.66
C ARG A 59 -4.98 -9.12 -1.51
N ALA A 60 -5.94 -9.90 -1.01
CA ALA A 60 -7.17 -10.19 -1.74
C ALA A 60 -7.97 -8.93 -2.10
N ALA A 61 -8.04 -7.95 -1.18
CA ALA A 61 -8.71 -6.67 -1.45
C ALA A 61 -7.98 -5.85 -2.52
N LEU A 62 -6.65 -5.82 -2.51
CA LEU A 62 -5.85 -5.12 -3.53
C LEU A 62 -5.95 -5.80 -4.90
N GLU A 63 -5.91 -7.14 -4.95
CA GLU A 63 -6.11 -7.88 -6.20
C GLU A 63 -7.50 -7.61 -6.79
N ALA A 64 -8.55 -7.61 -5.96
CA ALA A 64 -9.90 -7.29 -6.38
C ALA A 64 -10.01 -5.85 -6.92
N MET A 65 -9.38 -4.89 -6.23
CA MET A 65 -9.33 -3.50 -6.67
C MET A 65 -8.61 -3.37 -8.01
N LEU A 66 -7.38 -3.90 -8.16
CA LEU A 66 -6.59 -3.77 -9.39
C LEU A 66 -7.28 -4.37 -10.62
N LYS A 67 -8.01 -5.49 -10.46
CA LYS A 67 -8.82 -6.08 -11.54
C LYS A 67 -9.92 -5.15 -12.06
N THR A 68 -10.35 -4.19 -11.25
CA THR A 68 -11.41 -3.25 -11.61
C THR A 68 -10.90 -1.93 -12.16
N ALA A 69 -9.58 -1.73 -12.30
CA ALA A 69 -9.02 -0.48 -12.80
C ALA A 69 -9.69 -0.09 -14.13
N SER A 70 -10.03 1.19 -14.27
CA SER A 70 -10.77 1.69 -15.44
C SER A 70 -9.89 1.97 -16.65
N ASP A 71 -8.59 2.16 -16.44
CA ASP A 71 -7.60 2.57 -17.43
C ASP A 71 -6.48 1.55 -17.63
N ALA A 72 -6.42 0.51 -16.80
CA ALA A 72 -5.34 -0.48 -16.78
C ALA A 72 -5.87 -1.91 -16.63
N ASP A 73 -5.19 -2.85 -17.28
CA ASP A 73 -5.27 -4.28 -17.04
C ASP A 73 -3.86 -4.84 -16.78
N PHE A 74 -3.76 -6.03 -16.22
CA PHE A 74 -2.50 -6.68 -15.82
C PHE A 74 -2.50 -8.15 -16.26
N ASP A 75 -1.34 -8.66 -16.67
CA ASP A 75 -1.19 -10.08 -17.02
C ASP A 75 -1.17 -10.99 -15.78
N ASP A 76 -0.43 -10.58 -14.73
CA ASP A 76 -0.30 -11.33 -13.48
C ASP A 76 -0.67 -10.43 -12.29
N VAL A 77 -1.97 -10.31 -12.02
CA VAL A 77 -2.48 -9.55 -10.86
C VAL A 77 -1.92 -10.05 -9.52
N PRO A 78 -1.83 -11.36 -9.23
CA PRO A 78 -1.24 -11.86 -7.99
C PRO A 78 0.21 -11.40 -7.77
N MET A 79 1.09 -11.55 -8.75
CA MET A 79 2.49 -11.15 -8.63
C MET A 79 2.64 -9.62 -8.57
N THR A 80 1.87 -8.91 -9.39
CA THR A 80 1.82 -7.44 -9.37
C THR A 80 1.40 -6.93 -7.99
N THR A 81 0.37 -7.53 -7.40
CA THR A 81 -0.11 -7.16 -6.06
C THR A 81 0.94 -7.49 -4.99
N PHE A 82 1.62 -8.64 -5.12
CA PHE A 82 2.71 -9.01 -4.21
C PHE A 82 3.82 -7.95 -4.21
N MET A 83 4.28 -7.54 -5.38
CA MET A 83 5.32 -6.53 -5.53
C MET A 83 4.86 -5.14 -5.08
N PHE A 84 3.62 -4.75 -5.37
CA PHE A 84 3.03 -3.51 -4.88
C PHE A 84 3.01 -3.46 -3.34
N MET A 85 2.59 -4.55 -2.69
CA MET A 85 2.67 -4.64 -1.23
C MET A 85 4.12 -4.56 -0.72
N GLY A 86 5.05 -5.25 -1.37
CA GLY A 86 6.48 -5.19 -1.02
C GLY A 86 7.07 -3.78 -1.13
N ALA A 87 6.72 -3.06 -2.20
CA ALA A 87 7.12 -1.68 -2.44
C ALA A 87 6.60 -0.70 -1.37
N MET A 88 5.53 -1.05 -0.67
CA MET A 88 5.03 -0.29 0.48
C MET A 88 5.76 -0.65 1.79
N VAL A 89 6.00 -1.94 2.02
CA VAL A 89 6.55 -2.44 3.30
C VAL A 89 7.99 -2.01 3.54
N GLY A 90 8.87 -2.06 2.53
CA GLY A 90 10.27 -1.67 2.69
C GLY A 90 10.45 -0.20 3.09
N PRO A 91 9.96 0.75 2.28
CA PRO A 91 10.10 2.17 2.56
C PRO A 91 9.48 2.62 3.88
N ILE A 92 8.33 2.05 4.30
CA ILE A 92 7.72 2.47 5.58
C ILE A 92 8.58 2.05 6.78
N ARG A 93 9.27 0.90 6.73
CA ARG A 93 10.19 0.49 7.79
C ARG A 93 11.34 1.50 7.92
N LEU A 94 11.93 1.91 6.80
CA LEU A 94 12.97 2.94 6.76
C LEU A 94 12.49 4.28 7.35
N LEU A 95 11.25 4.68 7.07
CA LEU A 95 10.66 5.89 7.66
C LEU A 95 10.51 5.75 9.19
N LEU A 96 10.02 4.62 9.66
CA LEU A 96 9.75 4.38 11.09
C LEU A 96 11.05 4.27 11.91
N GLU A 97 12.14 3.82 11.29
CA GLU A 97 13.48 3.76 11.88
C GLU A 97 14.24 5.11 11.82
N ALA A 98 13.71 6.11 11.09
CA ALA A 98 14.36 7.41 10.96
C ALA A 98 14.35 8.21 12.27
N LYS A 99 15.34 9.08 12.46
CA LYS A 99 15.45 9.94 13.66
C LYS A 99 14.29 10.91 13.86
N SER A 100 13.62 11.33 12.77
CA SER A 100 12.51 12.30 12.83
C SER A 100 11.41 11.98 11.81
N PRO A 101 10.70 10.84 11.99
CA PRO A 101 9.74 10.32 11.02
C PRO A 101 8.63 11.33 10.68
N GLN A 102 8.12 12.02 11.72
CA GLN A 102 7.02 12.99 11.62
C GLN A 102 7.26 14.07 10.56
N SER A 103 8.48 14.62 10.54
CA SER A 103 8.87 15.65 9.57
C SER A 103 8.91 15.15 8.12
N MET A 104 9.00 13.83 7.94
CA MET A 104 9.17 13.18 6.64
C MET A 104 7.86 12.60 6.10
N ILE A 105 6.85 12.30 6.94
CA ILE A 105 5.61 11.58 6.54
C ILE A 105 4.97 12.15 5.26
N ARG A 106 4.78 13.48 5.19
CA ARG A 106 4.13 14.09 4.02
C ARG A 106 4.94 13.87 2.73
N LYS A 107 6.26 14.08 2.78
CA LYS A 107 7.15 13.90 1.63
C LYS A 107 7.27 12.42 1.26
N PHE A 108 7.39 11.57 2.28
CA PHE A 108 7.43 10.13 2.14
C PHE A 108 6.19 9.60 1.43
N ARG A 109 4.98 10.03 1.82
CA ARG A 109 3.74 9.58 1.16
C ARG A 109 3.75 9.88 -0.34
N VAL A 110 4.15 11.09 -0.74
CA VAL A 110 4.25 11.48 -2.16
C VAL A 110 5.26 10.62 -2.92
N GLN A 111 6.42 10.36 -2.33
CA GLN A 111 7.43 9.49 -2.96
C GLN A 111 6.97 8.04 -3.03
N LEU A 112 6.25 7.55 -2.02
CA LEU A 112 5.71 6.20 -2.00
C LEU A 112 4.59 6.02 -3.03
N GLU A 113 3.71 7.02 -3.19
CA GLU A 113 2.71 7.08 -4.27
C GLU A 113 3.40 6.98 -5.63
N SER A 114 4.46 7.77 -5.86
CA SER A 114 5.22 7.74 -7.13
C SER A 114 5.90 6.40 -7.39
N LEU A 115 6.51 5.79 -6.37
CA LEU A 115 7.15 4.48 -6.50
C LEU A 115 6.14 3.39 -6.88
N CYS A 116 5.00 3.37 -6.18
CA CYS A 116 3.97 2.35 -6.41
C CYS A 116 3.28 2.54 -7.75
N LEU A 117 2.94 3.78 -8.11
CA LEU A 117 2.29 4.07 -9.38
C LEU A 117 3.22 3.76 -10.55
N GLY A 118 4.48 4.18 -10.50
CA GLY A 118 5.44 3.91 -11.58
C GLY A 118 5.71 2.42 -11.79
N TYR A 119 5.70 1.60 -10.73
CA TYR A 119 5.74 0.14 -10.86
C TYR A 119 4.48 -0.39 -11.55
N LEU A 120 3.30 0.01 -11.08
CA LEU A 120 2.04 -0.50 -11.62
C LEU A 120 1.81 -0.06 -13.08
N GLU A 121 2.14 1.18 -13.43
CA GLU A 121 2.05 1.68 -14.81
C GLU A 121 2.99 0.92 -15.76
N ARG A 122 4.13 0.45 -15.26
CA ARG A 122 5.08 -0.34 -16.05
C ARG A 122 4.57 -1.76 -16.32
N GLU A 123 3.90 -2.37 -15.35
CA GLU A 123 3.38 -3.75 -15.46
C GLU A 123 1.95 -3.80 -16.03
N ALA A 124 1.26 -2.66 -16.09
CA ALA A 124 -0.04 -2.52 -16.69
C ALA A 124 0.04 -2.36 -18.22
N TYR A 125 -1.04 -2.73 -18.89
CA TYR A 125 -1.34 -2.27 -20.24
C TYR A 125 -2.66 -1.50 -20.26
N PRO A 126 -2.84 -0.57 -21.22
CA PRO A 126 -4.07 0.20 -21.32
C PRO A 126 -5.29 -0.71 -21.48
N LYS A 127 -6.29 -0.50 -20.65
CA LYS A 127 -7.58 -1.19 -20.77
C LYS A 127 -8.22 -0.78 -22.09
N ARG A 128 -8.55 -1.75 -22.95
CA ARG A 128 -9.25 -1.45 -24.20
C ARG A 128 -10.65 -0.98 -23.86
N SER A 129 -11.03 0.21 -24.30
CA SER A 129 -12.43 0.62 -24.30
C SER A 129 -13.23 -0.39 -25.11
N THR A 130 -14.09 -1.15 -24.44
CA THR A 130 -15.21 -1.80 -25.10
C THR A 130 -16.19 -0.69 -25.50
N ASP A 131 -16.19 -0.35 -26.79
CA ASP A 131 -17.26 0.41 -27.44
C ASP A 131 -18.61 -0.30 -27.29
#